data_AF-A0A8B7E1R0-F1
#
_entry.id   AF-A0A8B7E1R0-F1
#
_cell.length_a   1.000
_cell.length_b   1.000
_cell.length_c   1.000
_cell.angle_alpha   90.00
_cell.angle_beta   90.00
_cell.angle_gamma   90.00
#
_symmetry.space_group_name_H-M   'P 1'
#
loop_
_entity.id
_entity.type
_entity.pdbx_description
1 polymer ?
#
loop_
_entity_poly.entity_id
_entity_poly.type
_entity_poly.pdbx_seq_one_letter_code
_entity_poly.pdbx_strand_id
1 'polypeptide(L)'
;MEIKIKNRIKAFNKHRYTSFLHKEMSLTNDKKHYISLELATRENLKPFAQIIDDDFENYGDTGLPIPFYSTVLEGKNFENVTWKDQACVRRAQIKWRNDTSVKWLERHLEMTQAFIIIGKNPGLFVLGAPTHNRKNMDEKQRALPDWANIKAFIVPAGVGLILHKGTWHDFPVSCGPPVTSFIINTEEVVHALANMKEPQPMNHGDCFKLRLSDHYDCTIHFPDPRSFVNDLGLVSLPTEQKLMGENGYGLGMHRKEIQRGWGGAKVYVIPVINVEVFTPGCGGPSIQPHLKSIPEIANSGWRDYGNRNGLKRLLTMFKSLNISATAVINSEAVQDPKVRDILKISGCELGAHGINNSQGNAKMNRSEELSVFKNCLDQLTSAFDERPITWLTPGFSVTKRTPEIAALSGIKVLLDFVDDDTPYILQHSEYDKCKMLCLPYCLETNDFSLVLTKNYDSQQYAQTIEDHIRQLVKETDTGEKVVCLGMHTFVAGTPARVYALEKMFKQLLLCEDLCFATASQVYELIKNQITSS
;
A
#
# COMPACT_ATOMS: atom_id res chain seq x y z
N MET A 1 -6.86 15.94 16.65
CA MET A 1 -6.15 15.85 15.35
C MET A 1 -4.63 16.03 15.50
N GLU A 2 -4.15 16.62 16.61
CA GLU A 2 -2.72 16.81 16.92
C GLU A 2 -1.99 15.58 17.52
N ILE A 3 -2.71 14.56 18.00
CA ILE A 3 -2.07 13.36 18.60
C ILE A 3 -1.55 12.37 17.52
N LYS A 4 -1.95 12.54 16.25
CA LYS A 4 -1.62 11.60 15.16
C LYS A 4 -0.27 11.83 14.45
N ILE A 5 0.43 12.93 14.75
CA ILE A 5 1.75 13.23 14.15
C ILE A 5 2.87 12.65 15.01
N LYS A 6 2.79 12.77 16.35
CA LYS A 6 3.81 12.26 17.29
C LYS A 6 4.01 10.74 17.27
N ASN A 7 3.00 9.96 16.85
CA ASN A 7 3.11 8.50 16.80
C ASN A 7 3.70 7.95 15.50
N ARG A 8 3.90 8.77 14.45
CA ARG A 8 4.51 8.32 13.19
C ARG A 8 6.04 8.23 13.25
N ILE A 9 6.68 8.94 14.17
CA ILE A 9 8.14 9.00 14.28
C ILE A 9 8.68 7.97 15.30
N LYS A 10 7.93 7.66 16.36
CA LYS A 10 8.39 6.77 17.45
C LYS A 10 8.42 5.26 17.14
N ALA A 11 7.85 4.78 16.03
CA ALA A 11 7.74 3.34 15.78
C ALA A 11 8.85 2.71 14.90
N PHE A 12 9.83 3.49 14.43
CA PHE A 12 10.79 3.01 13.41
C PHE A 12 12.19 2.61 13.93
N ASN A 13 12.44 2.72 15.24
CA ASN A 13 13.71 2.33 15.84
C ASN A 13 13.64 0.97 16.54
N LYS A 14 13.60 -0.13 15.76
CA LYS A 14 14.24 -1.41 16.14
C LYS A 14 14.20 -2.44 15.00
N HIS A 15 15.39 -2.69 14.45
CA HIS A 15 15.83 -3.89 13.73
C HIS A 15 14.89 -4.55 12.72
N ARG A 16 15.18 -4.32 11.42
CA ARG A 16 15.46 -5.34 10.38
C ARG A 16 15.16 -4.77 8.99
N TYR A 17 16.15 -4.17 8.32
CA TYR A 17 16.18 -4.08 6.84
C TYR A 17 17.63 -3.90 6.37
N THR A 18 18.42 -4.97 6.47
CA THR A 18 19.68 -5.10 5.74
C THR A 18 19.59 -6.35 4.87
N SER A 19 19.06 -6.18 3.67
CA SER A 19 19.40 -6.96 2.48
C SER A 19 18.41 -6.59 1.40
N PHE A 20 18.83 -5.85 0.39
CA PHE A 20 18.38 -6.02 -1.00
C PHE A 20 19.32 -5.23 -1.93
N LEU A 21 19.85 -5.97 -2.91
CA LEU A 21 20.38 -5.53 -4.21
C LEU A 21 21.85 -5.09 -4.32
N HIS A 22 22.73 -6.09 -4.30
CA HIS A 22 23.82 -6.16 -5.29
C HIS A 22 23.43 -7.18 -6.36
N LYS A 23 23.19 -6.71 -7.59
CA LYS A 23 23.19 -7.57 -8.77
C LYS A 23 23.85 -6.81 -9.91
N GLU A 24 25.08 -7.21 -10.22
CA GLU A 24 25.80 -6.79 -11.42
C GLU A 24 25.07 -7.34 -12.66
N MET A 25 24.81 -6.48 -13.65
CA MET A 25 24.46 -6.86 -15.01
C MET A 25 25.20 -5.96 -16.01
N SER A 26 25.64 -6.55 -17.12
CA SER A 26 26.68 -6.05 -18.03
C SER A 26 26.20 -5.11 -19.15
N LEU A 27 27.02 -4.08 -19.41
CA LEU A 27 27.46 -3.44 -20.68
C LEU A 27 26.46 -3.02 -21.78
N THR A 28 26.40 -1.71 -22.09
CA THR A 28 26.60 -1.07 -23.42
C THR A 28 26.60 0.48 -23.31
N ASN A 29 27.19 1.17 -24.30
CA ASN A 29 27.55 2.61 -24.29
C ASN A 29 26.37 3.59 -24.21
N ASP A 30 26.10 4.03 -22.98
CA ASP A 30 25.79 5.39 -22.52
C ASP A 30 25.57 5.20 -21.01
N LYS A 31 26.65 5.21 -20.22
CA LYS A 31 26.63 4.74 -18.83
C LYS A 31 25.74 5.64 -17.96
N LYS A 32 24.44 5.35 -17.88
CA LYS A 32 23.54 5.90 -16.87
C LYS A 32 23.71 5.09 -15.59
N HIS A 33 24.09 5.76 -14.51
CA HIS A 33 24.18 5.16 -13.20
C HIS A 33 22.98 5.62 -12.36
N TYR A 34 22.16 4.68 -11.90
CA TYR A 34 21.00 4.98 -11.07
C TYR A 34 21.35 4.82 -9.59
N ILE A 35 21.25 5.90 -8.83
CA ILE A 35 21.37 5.87 -7.36
C ILE A 35 20.03 5.52 -6.72
N SER A 36 20.05 4.79 -5.61
CA SER A 36 18.84 4.42 -4.88
C SER A 36 18.17 5.63 -4.23
N LEU A 37 16.83 5.59 -4.18
CA LEU A 37 16.04 6.45 -3.31
C LEU A 37 15.95 5.81 -1.93
N GLU A 38 16.33 6.55 -0.89
CA GLU A 38 16.21 6.13 0.49
C GLU A 38 15.42 7.17 1.28
N LEU A 39 14.60 6.74 2.25
CA LEU A 39 14.03 7.68 3.21
C LEU A 39 15.14 8.15 4.16
N ALA A 40 15.23 9.46 4.39
CA ALA A 40 16.18 10.04 5.34
C ALA A 40 15.89 9.56 6.77
N THR A 41 16.90 8.97 7.42
CA THR A 41 16.88 8.61 8.84
C THR A 41 18.17 9.10 9.51
N ARG A 42 18.17 9.19 10.84
CA ARG A 42 19.37 9.59 11.60
C ARG A 42 20.55 8.66 11.33
N GLU A 43 20.29 7.37 11.22
CA GLU A 43 21.31 6.36 11.03
C GLU A 43 21.95 6.46 9.65
N ASN A 44 21.14 6.54 8.58
CA ASN A 44 21.68 6.57 7.21
C ASN A 44 22.25 7.94 6.82
N LEU A 45 21.81 9.04 7.45
CA LEU A 45 22.35 10.38 7.20
C LEU A 45 23.59 10.72 8.00
N LYS A 46 23.93 9.97 9.05
CA LYS A 46 25.08 10.23 9.93
C LYS A 46 26.40 10.56 9.19
N PRO A 47 26.75 9.89 8.06
CA PRO A 47 27.97 10.22 7.31
C PRO A 47 27.93 11.55 6.54
N PHE A 48 26.75 12.12 6.33
CA PHE A 48 26.51 13.24 5.41
C PHE A 48 26.06 14.52 6.13
N ALA A 49 25.20 14.39 7.14
CA ALA A 49 24.53 15.51 7.78
C ALA A 49 24.07 15.19 9.21
N GLN A 50 23.80 16.24 9.97
CA GLN A 50 22.97 16.21 11.18
C GLN A 50 21.53 16.57 10.83
N ILE A 51 20.57 15.94 11.51
CA ILE A 51 19.13 16.16 11.28
C ILE A 51 18.58 17.17 12.29
N ILE A 52 17.74 18.08 11.79
CA ILE A 52 16.86 18.98 12.54
C ILE A 52 15.44 18.44 12.38
N ASP A 53 14.82 17.96 13.45
CA ASP A 53 13.43 17.47 13.46
C ASP A 53 12.74 17.77 14.82
N ASP A 54 11.53 17.24 15.03
CA ASP A 54 10.74 17.41 16.25
C ASP A 54 10.91 16.29 17.30
N ASP A 55 11.88 15.38 17.10
CA ASP A 55 12.08 14.18 17.93
C ASP A 55 12.98 14.46 19.16
N PHE A 56 12.59 15.46 19.94
CA PHE A 56 13.36 16.01 21.05
C PHE A 56 13.74 14.96 22.11
N GLU A 57 12.87 13.97 22.38
CA GLU A 57 13.08 12.94 23.40
C GLU A 57 14.24 11.98 23.07
N ASN A 58 14.53 11.74 21.80
CA ASN A 58 15.57 10.80 21.37
C ASN A 58 16.98 11.41 21.32
N TYR A 59 17.11 12.73 21.47
CA TYR A 59 18.43 13.38 21.55
C TYR A 59 19.14 13.17 22.90
N GLY A 60 18.44 12.68 23.93
CA GLY A 60 19.03 12.45 25.26
C GLY A 60 19.55 13.72 25.95
N ASP A 61 19.24 14.89 25.41
CA ASP A 61 19.75 16.19 25.80
C ASP A 61 18.74 16.92 26.68
N THR A 62 18.88 16.79 28.00
CA THR A 62 18.39 17.81 28.91
C THR A 62 19.34 19.01 28.78
N GLY A 63 18.97 20.03 28.00
CA GLY A 63 19.85 21.16 27.71
C GLY A 63 19.98 22.19 28.84
N LEU A 64 20.32 23.42 28.44
CA LEU A 64 20.54 24.54 29.35
C LEU A 64 19.21 24.94 30.02
N PRO A 65 19.12 24.97 31.36
CA PRO A 65 17.89 25.40 32.01
C PRO A 65 17.69 26.89 31.79
N ILE A 66 16.61 27.28 31.09
CA ILE A 66 16.19 28.68 31.00
C ILE A 66 15.26 29.00 32.18
N PRO A 67 15.73 29.72 33.22
CA PRO A 67 14.96 29.89 34.45
C PRO A 67 13.68 30.74 34.27
N PHE A 68 13.54 31.43 33.13
CA PHE A 68 12.41 32.31 32.84
C PHE A 68 11.22 31.61 32.16
N TYR A 69 11.41 30.41 31.58
CA TYR A 69 10.37 29.71 30.82
C TYR A 69 10.27 28.23 31.22
N SER A 70 9.39 27.92 32.16
CA SER A 70 9.18 26.56 32.66
C SER A 70 8.61 25.57 31.63
N THR A 71 8.11 26.06 30.50
CA THR A 71 7.53 25.26 29.42
C THR A 71 8.50 24.99 28.26
N VAL A 72 9.72 25.54 28.29
CA VAL A 72 10.71 25.40 27.22
C VAL A 72 11.73 24.34 27.62
N LEU A 73 11.91 23.33 26.75
CA LEU A 73 13.04 22.42 26.81
C LEU A 73 14.07 22.90 25.79
N GLU A 74 15.19 23.41 26.27
CA GLU A 74 16.31 23.80 25.41
C GLU A 74 17.19 22.58 25.13
N GLY A 75 17.67 22.43 23.90
CA GLY A 75 18.62 21.38 23.50
C GLY A 75 20.07 21.86 23.63
N LYS A 76 21.05 21.00 23.33
CA LYS A 76 22.44 21.45 23.19
C LYS A 76 22.70 22.04 21.81
N ASN A 77 23.85 22.71 21.67
CA ASN A 77 24.37 23.10 20.37
C ASN A 77 24.66 21.86 19.51
N PHE A 78 24.38 21.95 18.21
CA PHE A 78 24.79 20.93 17.25
C PHE A 78 26.32 20.80 17.19
N GLU A 79 26.81 19.56 17.15
CA GLU A 79 28.25 19.29 17.21
C GLU A 79 28.95 19.72 15.92
N ASN A 80 30.12 20.37 16.02
CA ASN A 80 30.97 20.73 14.87
C ASN A 80 30.28 21.60 13.79
N VAL A 81 29.15 22.24 14.11
CA VAL A 81 28.48 23.22 13.23
C VAL A 81 29.22 24.55 13.34
N THR A 82 29.74 25.02 12.21
CA THR A 82 30.60 26.19 12.17
C THR A 82 30.39 26.97 10.88
N TRP A 83 30.48 28.30 10.98
CA TRP A 83 30.37 29.23 9.87
C TRP A 83 31.67 30.01 9.80
N LYS A 84 32.24 30.17 8.60
CA LYS A 84 33.47 30.94 8.39
C LYS A 84 33.29 32.40 8.80
N ASP A 85 32.16 32.99 8.40
CA ASP A 85 31.76 34.38 8.63
C ASP A 85 30.28 34.46 9.09
N GLN A 86 29.68 35.65 9.03
CA GLN A 86 28.26 35.84 9.33
C GLN A 86 27.38 34.95 8.43
N ALA A 87 26.52 34.15 9.07
CA ALA A 87 25.57 33.32 8.36
C ALA A 87 24.54 34.18 7.60
N CYS A 88 24.36 33.87 6.32
CA CYS A 88 23.33 34.41 5.47
C CYS A 88 22.16 33.42 5.38
N VAL A 89 20.95 33.89 5.64
CA VAL A 89 19.72 33.07 5.55
C VAL A 89 18.94 33.44 4.30
N ARG A 90 18.55 32.43 3.52
CA ARG A 90 17.84 32.60 2.25
C ARG A 90 16.63 31.68 2.17
N ARG A 91 15.72 32.02 1.26
CA ARG A 91 14.58 31.18 0.88
C ARG A 91 14.67 30.85 -0.60
N ALA A 92 14.47 29.57 -0.94
CA ALA A 92 14.29 29.11 -2.30
C ALA A 92 12.97 28.36 -2.45
N GLN A 93 12.26 28.56 -3.55
CA GLN A 93 11.14 27.70 -3.95
C GLN A 93 11.63 26.78 -5.06
N ILE A 94 11.65 25.49 -4.78
CA ILE A 94 12.10 24.45 -5.69
C ILE A 94 10.87 23.87 -6.38
N LYS A 95 10.82 23.99 -7.70
CA LYS A 95 9.76 23.41 -8.55
C LYS A 95 10.22 22.06 -9.09
N TRP A 96 9.23 21.22 -9.43
CA TRP A 96 9.51 19.94 -10.06
C TRP A 96 10.15 20.11 -11.43
N ARG A 97 11.16 19.27 -11.69
CA ARG A 97 11.82 19.11 -12.98
C ARG A 97 11.66 17.66 -13.43
N ASN A 98 11.37 17.45 -14.71
CA ASN A 98 11.31 16.10 -15.29
C ASN A 98 12.70 15.51 -15.56
N ASP A 99 13.77 16.31 -15.46
CA ASP A 99 15.14 15.86 -15.55
C ASP A 99 15.56 15.23 -14.21
N THR A 100 15.86 13.94 -14.19
CA THR A 100 16.35 13.23 -12.99
C THR A 100 17.87 13.09 -12.94
N SER A 101 18.60 13.72 -13.87
CA SER A 101 20.05 13.69 -13.87
C SER A 101 20.63 14.61 -12.79
N VAL A 102 21.72 14.15 -12.17
CA VAL A 102 22.59 14.94 -11.29
C VAL A 102 23.74 15.44 -12.14
N LYS A 103 23.79 16.75 -12.39
CA LYS A 103 24.78 17.37 -13.28
C LYS A 103 25.93 18.01 -12.51
N TRP A 104 25.63 18.50 -11.31
CA TRP A 104 26.52 19.29 -10.50
C TRP A 104 26.56 18.72 -9.09
N LEU A 105 27.74 18.74 -8.49
CA LEU A 105 27.88 18.57 -7.05
C LEU A 105 28.72 19.71 -6.52
N GLU A 106 28.36 20.18 -5.34
CA GLU A 106 29.12 21.18 -4.60
C GLU A 106 29.44 20.69 -3.19
N ARG A 107 30.48 21.27 -2.61
CA ARG A 107 30.86 21.09 -1.21
C ARG A 107 31.44 22.38 -0.63
N HIS A 108 31.44 22.45 0.69
CA HIS A 108 31.97 23.56 1.49
C HIS A 108 32.99 23.02 2.51
N LEU A 109 34.20 23.57 2.60
CA LEU A 109 35.27 23.06 3.47
C LEU A 109 35.50 23.93 4.73
N GLU A 110 35.13 25.20 4.67
CA GLU A 110 35.34 26.19 5.74
C GLU A 110 34.07 26.40 6.58
N MET A 111 32.89 26.03 6.05
CA MET A 111 31.61 26.08 6.76
C MET A 111 30.74 24.81 6.63
N THR A 112 29.79 24.65 7.55
CA THR A 112 28.64 23.74 7.40
C THR A 112 27.49 24.46 6.73
N GLN A 113 26.77 23.83 5.79
CA GLN A 113 25.58 24.42 5.16
C GLN A 113 24.31 23.77 5.71
N ALA A 114 23.22 24.52 5.85
CA ALA A 114 21.95 23.97 6.34
C ALA A 114 20.78 24.23 5.39
N PHE A 115 19.90 23.23 5.28
CA PHE A 115 18.66 23.29 4.52
C PHE A 115 17.50 22.86 5.40
N ILE A 116 16.45 23.65 5.49
CA ILE A 116 15.24 23.31 6.22
C ILE A 116 14.08 23.31 5.24
N ILE A 117 13.42 22.16 5.11
CA ILE A 117 12.24 22.02 4.26
C ILE A 117 11.02 22.53 5.03
N ILE A 118 10.43 23.62 4.54
CA ILE A 118 9.22 24.20 5.12
C ILE A 118 7.99 23.93 4.26
N GLY A 119 6.88 23.69 4.94
CA GLY A 119 5.60 23.37 4.33
C GLY A 119 5.19 21.91 4.57
N LYS A 120 4.45 21.34 3.62
CA LYS A 120 3.83 20.00 3.73
C LYS A 120 4.43 18.95 2.79
N ASN A 121 5.33 19.35 1.90
CA ASN A 121 5.86 18.49 0.84
C ASN A 121 7.29 18.05 1.18
N PRO A 122 7.67 16.79 0.91
CA PRO A 122 9.04 16.31 1.08
C PRO A 122 9.96 16.88 -0.01
N GLY A 123 11.26 16.90 0.30
CA GLY A 123 12.33 17.18 -0.67
C GLY A 123 13.19 15.95 -0.92
N LEU A 124 13.99 15.99 -1.98
CA LEU A 124 15.02 15.01 -2.31
C LEU A 124 16.39 15.67 -2.25
N PHE A 125 17.32 15.05 -1.55
CA PHE A 125 18.69 15.49 -1.36
C PHE A 125 19.65 14.43 -1.90
N VAL A 126 20.43 14.78 -2.92
CA VAL A 126 21.52 13.93 -3.38
C VAL A 126 22.77 14.28 -2.59
N LEU A 127 23.31 13.32 -1.84
CA LEU A 127 24.43 13.53 -0.91
C LEU A 127 25.55 12.52 -1.15
N GLY A 128 26.80 12.98 -1.02
CA GLY A 128 28.02 12.17 -1.00
C GLY A 128 28.86 12.52 0.23
N ALA A 129 29.34 11.51 0.96
CA ALA A 129 30.05 11.75 2.21
C ALA A 129 31.39 12.48 1.98
N PRO A 130 31.87 13.28 2.96
CA PRO A 130 33.10 14.04 2.80
C PRO A 130 34.31 13.17 2.44
N THR A 131 35.14 13.67 1.53
CA THR A 131 36.32 12.98 0.99
C THR A 131 37.64 13.60 1.45
N HIS A 132 37.65 14.90 1.72
CA HIS A 132 38.85 15.70 2.02
C HIS A 132 39.74 15.20 3.18
N ASN A 133 39.19 14.47 4.16
CA ASN A 133 39.94 13.94 5.31
C ASN A 133 40.17 12.41 5.27
N ARG A 134 39.83 11.74 4.17
CA ARG A 134 39.94 10.27 4.07
C ARG A 134 41.39 9.84 3.87
N LYS A 135 41.98 9.25 4.92
CA LYS A 135 43.39 8.80 4.93
C LYS A 135 43.74 7.77 3.86
N ASN A 136 42.76 6.98 3.40
CA ASN A 136 42.92 5.97 2.37
C ASN A 136 42.84 6.51 0.93
N MET A 137 42.67 7.83 0.75
CA MET A 137 42.63 8.49 -0.56
C MET A 137 43.85 9.41 -0.72
N ASP A 138 44.37 9.51 -1.93
CA ASP A 138 45.36 10.53 -2.31
C ASP A 138 44.71 11.91 -2.51
N GLU A 139 45.53 12.95 -2.71
CA GLU A 139 45.05 14.33 -2.86
C GLU A 139 44.11 14.53 -4.05
N LYS A 140 44.36 13.86 -5.19
CA LYS A 140 43.51 13.96 -6.38
C LYS A 140 42.16 13.27 -6.15
N GLN A 141 42.16 12.14 -5.47
CA GLN A 141 40.95 11.41 -5.09
C GLN A 141 40.12 12.20 -4.07
N ARG A 142 40.76 12.84 -3.10
CA ARG A 142 40.09 13.70 -2.10
C ARG A 142 39.47 14.97 -2.71
N ALA A 143 39.95 15.39 -3.88
CA ALA A 143 39.39 16.52 -4.61
C ALA A 143 38.03 16.20 -5.27
N LEU A 144 37.67 14.92 -5.42
CA LEU A 144 36.48 14.47 -6.13
C LEU A 144 35.47 13.76 -5.20
N PRO A 145 34.19 13.69 -5.56
CA PRO A 145 33.22 12.88 -4.85
C PRO A 145 33.54 11.39 -4.97
N ASP A 146 33.27 10.65 -3.88
CA ASP A 146 33.31 9.20 -3.91
C ASP A 146 32.07 8.67 -4.62
N TRP A 147 32.21 8.44 -5.92
CA TRP A 147 31.11 8.19 -6.85
C TRP A 147 30.25 6.99 -6.46
N ALA A 148 30.84 5.94 -5.87
CA ALA A 148 30.13 4.72 -5.49
C ALA A 148 29.22 4.91 -4.27
N ASN A 149 29.37 6.04 -3.55
CA ASN A 149 28.71 6.30 -2.28
C ASN A 149 27.83 7.57 -2.31
N ILE A 150 27.42 8.01 -3.51
CA ILE A 150 26.40 9.05 -3.69
C ILE A 150 25.02 8.40 -3.54
N LYS A 151 24.14 9.02 -2.75
CA LYS A 151 22.79 8.53 -2.47
C LYS A 151 21.76 9.64 -2.60
N ALA A 152 20.51 9.28 -2.93
CA ALA A 152 19.39 10.21 -2.97
C ALA A 152 18.45 9.95 -1.78
N PHE A 153 18.28 10.96 -0.93
CA PHE A 153 17.49 10.89 0.29
C PHE A 153 16.19 11.68 0.15
N ILE A 154 15.06 11.03 0.40
CA ILE A 154 13.77 11.68 0.60
C ILE A 154 13.74 12.22 2.03
N VAL A 155 13.70 13.55 2.16
CA VAL A 155 13.60 14.27 3.43
C VAL A 155 12.14 14.68 3.64
N PRO A 156 11.47 14.21 4.70
CA PRO A 156 10.09 14.58 5.00
C PRO A 156 9.89 16.09 5.20
N ALA A 157 8.65 16.53 5.06
CA ALA A 157 8.29 17.91 5.37
C ALA A 157 8.54 18.24 6.84
N GLY A 158 9.07 19.44 7.13
CA GLY A 158 9.39 19.88 8.49
C GLY A 158 10.75 19.40 9.00
N VAL A 159 11.48 18.60 8.22
CA VAL A 159 12.85 18.15 8.55
C VAL A 159 13.87 19.08 7.89
N GLY A 160 14.93 19.41 8.63
CA GLY A 160 16.10 20.09 8.13
C GLY A 160 17.36 19.23 8.23
N LEU A 161 18.35 19.57 7.41
CA LEU A 161 19.67 18.96 7.39
C LEU A 161 20.73 20.04 7.61
N ILE A 162 21.70 19.77 8.49
CA ILE A 162 22.96 20.51 8.58
C ILE A 162 24.04 19.61 7.99
N LEU A 163 24.50 19.92 6.79
CA LEU A 163 25.52 19.14 6.11
C LEU A 163 26.86 19.27 6.84
N HIS A 164 27.58 18.16 6.98
CA HIS A 164 28.95 18.19 7.48
C HIS A 164 29.85 18.97 6.53
N LYS A 165 30.93 19.54 7.07
CA LYS A 165 32.00 20.11 6.24
C LYS A 165 32.47 19.09 5.22
N GLY A 166 32.53 19.51 3.98
CA GLY A 166 32.98 18.75 2.82
C GLY A 166 32.00 17.73 2.30
N THR A 167 30.76 17.66 2.82
CA THR A 167 29.71 16.84 2.24
C THR A 167 29.40 17.35 0.83
N TRP A 168 29.42 16.43 -0.12
CA TRP A 168 29.04 16.69 -1.49
C TRP A 168 27.52 16.67 -1.61
N HIS A 169 26.94 17.62 -2.35
CA HIS A 169 25.50 17.62 -2.60
C HIS A 169 25.11 18.29 -3.92
N ASP A 170 23.96 17.88 -4.45
CA ASP A 170 23.22 18.66 -5.46
C ASP A 170 22.31 19.68 -4.75
N PHE A 171 21.78 20.65 -5.47
CA PHE A 171 20.74 21.50 -4.95
C PHE A 171 19.45 20.67 -4.67
N PRO A 172 18.71 20.93 -3.58
CA PRO A 172 17.56 20.09 -3.25
C PRO A 172 16.51 20.07 -4.37
N VAL A 173 15.86 18.93 -4.56
CA VAL A 173 14.86 18.68 -5.61
C VAL A 173 13.49 18.47 -4.96
N SER A 174 12.42 19.01 -5.56
CA SER A 174 11.05 18.73 -5.08
C SER A 174 10.61 17.31 -5.47
N CYS A 175 9.70 16.68 -4.74
CA CYS A 175 9.17 15.34 -5.10
C CYS A 175 7.78 15.40 -5.76
N GLY A 176 7.57 16.32 -6.71
CA GLY A 176 6.28 16.55 -7.38
C GLY A 176 5.74 17.96 -7.11
N PRO A 177 4.97 18.21 -6.03
CA PRO A 177 4.56 19.57 -5.72
C PRO A 177 5.77 20.43 -5.31
N PRO A 178 5.74 21.75 -5.54
CA PRO A 178 6.83 22.62 -5.13
C PRO A 178 7.14 22.54 -3.64
N VAL A 179 8.42 22.64 -3.30
CA VAL A 179 8.90 22.67 -1.91
C VAL A 179 9.63 23.99 -1.64
N THR A 180 9.45 24.54 -0.45
CA THR A 180 10.19 25.74 -0.04
C THR A 180 11.31 25.32 0.90
N SER A 181 12.51 25.82 0.66
CA SER A 181 13.68 25.56 1.49
C SER A 181 14.19 26.86 2.10
N PHE A 182 14.37 26.87 3.42
CA PHE A 182 15.24 27.82 4.11
C PHE A 182 16.67 27.30 4.05
N ILE A 183 17.59 28.18 3.65
CA ILE A 183 18.98 27.82 3.40
C ILE A 183 19.84 28.74 4.25
N ILE A 184 20.79 28.16 4.98
CA ILE A 184 21.81 28.90 5.72
C ILE A 184 23.15 28.67 5.00
N ASN A 185 23.79 29.77 4.59
CA ASN A 185 25.02 29.81 3.81
C ASN A 185 25.89 31.02 4.25
N THR A 186 27.01 31.32 3.57
CA THR A 186 27.79 32.55 3.76
C THR A 186 27.46 33.58 2.70
N GLU A 187 27.68 34.86 3.04
CA GLU A 187 27.52 35.96 2.08
C GLU A 187 28.44 35.82 0.86
N GLU A 188 29.68 35.38 1.08
CA GLU A 188 30.69 35.12 0.03
C GLU A 188 30.15 34.15 -1.05
N VAL A 189 29.62 33.00 -0.63
CA VAL A 189 29.07 31.98 -1.54
C VAL A 189 27.83 32.51 -2.25
N VAL A 190 26.99 33.26 -1.56
CA VAL A 190 25.77 33.84 -2.14
C VAL A 190 26.11 34.86 -3.23
N HIS A 191 27.07 35.76 -2.98
CA HIS A 191 27.54 36.74 -3.98
C HIS A 191 28.23 36.04 -5.16
N ALA A 192 29.04 35.02 -4.89
CA ALA A 192 29.69 34.22 -5.92
C ALA A 192 28.65 33.60 -6.88
N LEU A 193 27.61 32.96 -6.33
CA LEU A 193 26.54 32.36 -7.11
C LEU A 193 25.68 33.40 -7.86
N ALA A 194 25.39 34.54 -7.24
CA ALA A 194 24.55 35.58 -7.83
C ALA A 194 25.22 36.32 -9.00
N ASN A 195 26.55 36.40 -9.02
CA ASN A 195 27.31 37.08 -10.06
C ASN A 195 27.68 36.19 -11.27
N MET A 196 27.36 34.90 -11.23
CA MET A 196 27.57 34.01 -12.37
C MET A 196 26.59 34.32 -13.50
N LYS A 197 27.13 34.51 -14.71
CA LYS A 197 26.35 34.72 -15.94
C LYS A 197 25.93 33.42 -16.60
N GLU A 198 26.74 32.38 -16.47
CA GLU A 198 26.54 31.06 -17.10
C GLU A 198 26.92 29.92 -16.13
N PRO A 199 26.30 28.72 -16.24
CA PRO A 199 26.64 27.58 -15.39
C PRO A 199 28.05 27.03 -15.64
N GLN A 200 28.98 27.27 -14.72
CA GLN A 200 30.38 26.82 -14.81
C GLN A 200 30.90 26.27 -13.47
N PRO A 201 31.95 25.41 -13.47
CA PRO A 201 32.61 24.97 -12.25
C PRO A 201 33.14 26.16 -11.43
N MET A 202 33.15 26.01 -10.10
CA MET A 202 33.65 27.01 -9.17
C MET A 202 34.68 26.37 -8.24
N ASN A 203 35.79 27.07 -8.06
CA ASN A 203 36.82 26.74 -7.07
C ASN A 203 37.40 28.03 -6.49
N HIS A 204 36.54 28.85 -5.90
CA HIS A 204 36.94 30.09 -5.27
C HIS A 204 36.09 30.34 -4.02
N GLY A 205 36.72 30.90 -2.99
CA GLY A 205 36.11 31.00 -1.66
C GLY A 205 35.82 29.62 -1.07
N ASP A 206 34.71 29.50 -0.35
CA ASP A 206 34.29 28.24 0.28
C ASP A 206 33.32 27.39 -0.57
N CYS A 207 33.13 27.68 -1.86
CA CYS A 207 32.29 26.87 -2.72
C CYS A 207 33.14 26.14 -3.76
N PHE A 208 33.25 24.82 -3.61
CA PHE A 208 33.82 23.96 -4.63
C PHE A 208 32.69 23.25 -5.37
N LYS A 209 32.42 23.69 -6.59
CA LYS A 209 31.34 23.18 -7.46
C LYS A 209 31.93 22.63 -8.73
N LEU A 210 31.61 21.38 -9.06
CA LEU A 210 32.08 20.73 -10.28
C LEU A 210 30.93 20.20 -11.10
N ARG A 211 31.17 20.10 -12.41
CA ARG A 211 30.28 19.42 -13.35
C ARG A 211 30.72 17.96 -13.44
N LEU A 212 29.81 17.03 -13.21
CA LEU A 212 30.17 15.61 -13.19
C LEU A 212 30.68 15.11 -14.55
N SER A 213 30.12 15.62 -15.66
CA SER A 213 30.55 15.24 -17.02
C SER A 213 32.00 15.60 -17.34
N ASP A 214 32.61 16.52 -16.61
CA ASP A 214 34.00 16.94 -16.85
C ASP A 214 35.00 15.97 -16.21
N HIS A 215 34.52 15.07 -15.35
CA HIS A 215 35.35 14.15 -14.57
C HIS A 215 34.95 12.67 -14.74
N TYR A 216 33.74 12.38 -15.25
CA TYR A 216 33.21 11.03 -15.38
C TYR A 216 32.52 10.82 -16.73
N ASP A 217 32.78 9.67 -17.37
CA ASP A 217 32.14 9.25 -18.62
C ASP A 217 30.71 8.67 -18.42
N CYS A 218 30.05 9.03 -17.32
CA CYS A 218 28.73 8.52 -16.94
C CYS A 218 27.81 9.63 -16.40
N THR A 219 26.50 9.47 -16.56
CA THR A 219 25.51 10.39 -15.99
C THR A 219 24.79 9.73 -14.82
N ILE A 220 24.76 10.42 -13.68
CA ILE A 220 24.03 9.95 -12.49
C ILE A 220 22.56 10.34 -12.62
N HIS A 221 21.68 9.39 -12.32
CA HIS A 221 20.24 9.59 -12.27
C HIS A 221 19.68 9.08 -10.94
N PHE A 222 18.66 9.74 -10.42
CA PHE A 222 17.77 9.15 -9.42
C PHE A 222 16.47 8.69 -10.07
N PRO A 223 15.81 7.62 -9.57
CA PRO A 223 14.45 7.26 -9.96
C PRO A 223 13.47 8.41 -9.70
N ASP A 224 12.35 8.46 -10.44
CA ASP A 224 11.29 9.45 -10.19
C ASP A 224 10.76 9.31 -8.75
N PRO A 225 10.94 10.33 -7.87
CA PRO A 225 10.57 10.23 -6.47
C PRO A 225 9.06 10.32 -6.25
N ARG A 226 8.26 10.72 -7.25
CA ARG A 226 6.80 10.95 -7.09
C ARG A 226 6.05 9.70 -6.68
N SER A 227 6.34 8.56 -7.30
CA SER A 227 5.74 7.26 -6.92
C SER A 227 6.15 6.89 -5.50
N PHE A 228 7.44 7.01 -5.19
CA PHE A 228 7.99 6.70 -3.87
C PHE A 228 7.35 7.53 -2.75
N VAL A 229 7.25 8.84 -2.90
CA VAL A 229 6.63 9.71 -1.88
C VAL A 229 5.11 9.53 -1.79
N ASN A 230 4.44 9.17 -2.89
CA ASN A 230 3.03 8.85 -2.89
C ASN A 230 2.76 7.51 -2.19
N ASP A 231 3.59 6.49 -2.45
CA ASP A 231 3.48 5.17 -1.84
C ASP A 231 3.78 5.19 -0.33
N LEU A 232 4.66 6.08 0.11
CA LEU A 232 4.89 6.37 1.54
C LEU A 232 3.81 7.27 2.17
N GLY A 233 2.85 7.77 1.39
CA GLY A 233 1.81 8.70 1.85
C GLY A 233 2.37 10.05 2.34
N LEU A 234 3.54 10.46 1.84
CA LEU A 234 4.16 11.75 2.12
C LEU A 234 3.58 12.87 1.25
N VAL A 235 3.01 12.52 0.09
CA VAL A 235 2.27 13.42 -0.80
C VAL A 235 1.02 12.71 -1.30
N SER A 236 -0.07 13.44 -1.49
CA SER A 236 -1.23 12.96 -2.26
C SER A 236 -1.13 13.54 -3.66
N LEU A 237 -0.58 12.76 -4.60
CA LEU A 237 -0.57 13.14 -6.01
C LEU A 237 -1.84 12.62 -6.68
N PRO A 238 -2.47 13.39 -7.58
CA PRO A 238 -3.47 12.84 -8.48
C PRO A 238 -2.80 11.75 -9.30
N THR A 239 -3.16 10.50 -9.06
CA THR A 239 -2.74 9.41 -9.95
C THR A 239 -3.59 9.57 -11.21
N GLU A 240 -2.99 9.70 -12.39
CA GLU A 240 -3.75 9.51 -13.64
C GLU A 240 -4.40 8.13 -13.56
N GLN A 241 -5.70 8.10 -13.33
CA GLN A 241 -6.45 6.88 -13.21
C GLN A 241 -6.66 6.36 -14.64
N LYS A 242 -5.66 5.61 -15.15
CA LYS A 242 -5.83 4.83 -16.37
C LYS A 242 -6.93 3.79 -16.11
N LEU A 243 -7.73 3.51 -17.14
CA LEU A 243 -8.70 2.42 -17.10
C LEU A 243 -7.97 1.13 -16.67
N MET A 244 -8.61 0.34 -15.80
CA MET A 244 -8.14 -1.00 -15.44
C MET A 244 -8.03 -1.82 -16.74
N GLY A 245 -6.87 -2.42 -16.98
CA GLY A 245 -6.56 -3.18 -18.19
C GLY A 245 -5.66 -4.34 -17.80
N GLU A 246 -4.48 -4.47 -18.41
CA GLU A 246 -3.47 -5.44 -17.92
C GLU A 246 -2.84 -5.04 -16.58
N ASN A 247 -2.92 -3.75 -16.23
CA ASN A 247 -2.33 -3.16 -15.03
C ASN A 247 -3.42 -2.59 -14.11
N GLY A 248 -3.07 -2.34 -12.84
CA GLY A 248 -3.97 -1.75 -11.85
C GLY A 248 -4.27 -2.65 -10.64
N TYR A 249 -3.76 -3.88 -10.66
CA TYR A 249 -4.01 -4.91 -9.63
C TYR A 249 -2.97 -4.94 -8.51
N GLY A 250 -2.20 -3.85 -8.33
CA GLY A 250 -1.16 -3.76 -7.31
C GLY A 250 0.27 -3.68 -7.86
N LEU A 251 1.24 -3.55 -6.95
CA LEU A 251 2.66 -3.42 -7.29
C LEU A 251 3.16 -4.71 -7.95
N GLY A 252 3.68 -4.60 -9.17
CA GLY A 252 4.19 -5.73 -9.95
C GLY A 252 3.13 -6.72 -10.45
N MET A 253 1.86 -6.55 -10.08
CA MET A 253 0.78 -7.46 -10.45
C MET A 253 0.18 -7.08 -11.81
N HIS A 254 0.17 -8.03 -12.72
CA HIS A 254 -0.46 -7.90 -14.03
C HIS A 254 -1.53 -8.97 -14.24
N ARG A 255 -2.57 -8.60 -14.97
CA ARG A 255 -3.67 -9.48 -15.36
C ARG A 255 -3.29 -10.26 -16.61
N LYS A 256 -3.69 -11.53 -16.65
CA LYS A 256 -3.61 -12.43 -17.81
C LYS A 256 -4.95 -13.13 -18.00
N GLU A 257 -5.51 -13.03 -19.20
CA GLU A 257 -6.80 -13.64 -19.52
C GLU A 257 -6.77 -15.18 -19.47
N ILE A 258 -7.86 -15.75 -18.95
CA ILE A 258 -8.14 -17.18 -19.08
C ILE A 258 -8.67 -17.49 -20.48
N GLN A 259 -8.19 -18.59 -21.06
CA GLN A 259 -8.69 -19.09 -22.34
C GLN A 259 -10.00 -19.86 -22.12
N ARG A 260 -10.89 -19.78 -23.10
CA ARG A 260 -12.20 -20.49 -23.09
C ARG A 260 -12.03 -22.01 -22.95
N GLY A 261 -13.11 -22.69 -22.60
CA GLY A 261 -13.18 -24.15 -22.52
C GLY A 261 -12.65 -24.71 -21.19
N TRP A 262 -12.81 -23.95 -20.10
CA TRP A 262 -12.34 -24.35 -18.77
C TRP A 262 -13.41 -25.04 -17.94
N GLY A 263 -14.70 -24.87 -18.23
CA GLY A 263 -15.78 -25.33 -17.34
C GLY A 263 -16.84 -26.22 -17.98
N GLY A 264 -17.17 -26.04 -19.25
CA GLY A 264 -18.25 -26.80 -19.91
C GLY A 264 -19.67 -26.29 -19.61
N ALA A 265 -19.91 -25.58 -18.51
CA ALA A 265 -21.10 -24.75 -18.34
C ALA A 265 -20.87 -23.34 -18.90
N LYS A 266 -21.94 -22.63 -19.30
CA LYS A 266 -21.83 -21.26 -19.81
C LYS A 266 -21.53 -20.27 -18.69
N VAL A 267 -22.24 -20.37 -17.57
CA VAL A 267 -22.06 -19.47 -16.43
C VAL A 267 -21.87 -20.25 -15.14
N TYR A 268 -20.83 -19.87 -14.40
CA TYR A 268 -20.56 -20.34 -13.04
C TYR A 268 -21.08 -19.34 -12.03
N VAL A 269 -22.03 -19.78 -11.20
CA VAL A 269 -22.60 -18.98 -10.12
C VAL A 269 -21.94 -19.41 -8.82
N ILE A 270 -21.32 -18.45 -8.12
CA ILE A 270 -20.61 -18.67 -6.86
C ILE A 270 -21.33 -17.92 -5.75
N PRO A 271 -22.22 -18.56 -4.97
CA PRO A 271 -22.77 -17.96 -3.77
C PRO A 271 -21.66 -17.71 -2.75
N VAL A 272 -21.47 -16.45 -2.35
CA VAL A 272 -20.46 -16.05 -1.35
C VAL A 272 -21.16 -15.59 -0.07
N ILE A 273 -21.09 -16.40 0.98
CA ILE A 273 -21.65 -16.09 2.29
C ILE A 273 -20.61 -15.32 3.12
N ASN A 274 -20.84 -14.03 3.36
CA ASN A 274 -19.97 -13.20 4.21
C ASN A 274 -20.34 -13.38 5.68
N VAL A 275 -19.46 -14.00 6.46
CA VAL A 275 -19.60 -14.21 7.92
C VAL A 275 -18.73 -13.20 8.66
N GLU A 276 -19.32 -12.07 9.01
CA GLU A 276 -18.59 -10.87 9.43
C GLU A 276 -18.86 -10.49 10.88
N VAL A 277 -17.83 -9.98 11.54
CA VAL A 277 -17.92 -9.37 12.87
C VAL A 277 -17.34 -7.97 12.86
N PHE A 278 -17.89 -7.13 13.72
CA PHE A 278 -17.55 -5.71 13.82
C PHE A 278 -17.27 -5.38 15.29
N THR A 279 -16.13 -4.75 15.54
CA THR A 279 -15.77 -4.24 16.86
C THR A 279 -16.80 -3.20 17.32
N PRO A 280 -17.42 -3.38 18.51
CA PRO A 280 -18.36 -2.41 19.05
C PRO A 280 -17.76 -0.99 19.11
N GLY A 281 -18.52 0.00 18.65
CA GLY A 281 -18.08 1.40 18.61
C GLY A 281 -17.18 1.79 17.44
N CYS A 282 -16.75 0.83 16.60
CA CYS A 282 -15.95 1.10 15.40
C CYS A 282 -16.80 1.26 14.13
N GLY A 283 -18.12 1.36 14.25
CA GLY A 283 -19.06 1.42 13.12
C GLY A 283 -19.31 0.04 12.49
N GLY A 284 -19.97 0.05 11.33
CA GLY A 284 -20.37 -1.16 10.59
C GLY A 284 -21.65 -0.91 9.80
N PRO A 285 -22.13 -1.92 9.05
CA PRO A 285 -23.41 -1.83 8.37
C PRO A 285 -24.54 -1.69 9.40
N SER A 286 -25.51 -0.85 9.08
CA SER A 286 -26.64 -0.54 9.94
C SER A 286 -27.95 -0.81 9.19
N ILE A 287 -28.83 -1.61 9.77
CA ILE A 287 -30.21 -1.74 9.27
C ILE A 287 -31.01 -0.46 9.54
N GLN A 288 -30.65 0.27 10.60
CA GLN A 288 -31.19 1.58 10.92
C GLN A 288 -30.03 2.55 11.13
N PRO A 289 -29.65 3.36 10.11
CA PRO A 289 -28.47 4.23 10.16
C PRO A 289 -28.48 5.29 11.26
N HIS A 290 -29.66 5.62 11.81
CA HIS A 290 -29.81 6.59 12.90
C HIS A 290 -29.57 5.97 14.30
N LEU A 291 -29.59 4.64 14.44
CA LEU A 291 -29.40 3.94 15.72
C LEU A 291 -27.91 3.66 16.01
N LYS A 292 -27.12 4.73 16.17
CA LYS A 292 -25.65 4.67 16.36
C LYS A 292 -25.20 5.03 17.79
N SER A 293 -26.08 4.90 18.79
CA SER A 293 -25.72 5.12 20.19
C SER A 293 -24.61 4.16 20.64
N ILE A 294 -23.85 4.51 21.68
CA ILE A 294 -22.90 3.60 22.32
C ILE A 294 -23.46 3.22 23.70
N PRO A 295 -23.76 1.93 23.98
CA PRO A 295 -23.58 0.78 23.09
C PRO A 295 -24.59 0.73 21.91
N GLU A 296 -24.15 0.20 20.76
CA GLU A 296 -24.93 0.14 19.51
C GLU A 296 -25.83 -1.11 19.47
N ILE A 297 -26.76 -1.24 20.42
CA ILE A 297 -27.50 -2.50 20.67
C ILE A 297 -28.29 -2.99 19.45
N ALA A 298 -29.02 -2.10 18.76
CA ALA A 298 -29.93 -2.52 17.68
C ALA A 298 -29.17 -3.09 16.46
N ASN A 299 -28.23 -2.32 15.91
CA ASN A 299 -27.48 -2.75 14.73
C ASN A 299 -26.48 -3.86 15.06
N SER A 300 -25.82 -3.83 16.23
CA SER A 300 -24.94 -4.95 16.64
C SER A 300 -25.73 -6.24 16.86
N GLY A 301 -26.89 -6.17 17.51
CA GLY A 301 -27.78 -7.31 17.71
C GLY A 301 -28.33 -7.88 16.41
N TRP A 302 -28.59 -7.02 15.41
CA TRP A 302 -28.97 -7.46 14.06
C TRP A 302 -27.85 -8.24 13.36
N ARG A 303 -26.60 -7.77 13.44
CA ARG A 303 -25.42 -8.47 12.88
C ARG A 303 -25.18 -9.82 13.58
N ASP A 304 -25.24 -9.83 14.91
CA ASP A 304 -25.15 -11.04 15.73
C ASP A 304 -26.27 -12.05 15.40
N TYR A 305 -27.52 -11.58 15.25
CA TYR A 305 -28.63 -12.43 14.81
C TYR A 305 -28.33 -13.09 13.47
N GLY A 306 -27.73 -12.36 12.52
CA GLY A 306 -27.29 -12.89 11.24
C GLY A 306 -26.33 -14.05 11.40
N ASN A 307 -25.22 -13.86 12.13
CA ASN A 307 -24.22 -14.92 12.30
C ASN A 307 -24.78 -16.16 13.02
N ARG A 308 -25.70 -16.00 13.98
CA ARG A 308 -26.26 -17.15 14.71
C ARG A 308 -27.42 -17.85 14.00
N ASN A 309 -28.31 -17.09 13.35
CA ASN A 309 -29.54 -17.63 12.76
C ASN A 309 -29.60 -17.47 11.25
N GLY A 310 -29.14 -16.34 10.73
CA GLY A 310 -29.11 -16.09 9.28
C GLY A 310 -28.15 -17.02 8.54
N LEU A 311 -26.96 -17.26 9.10
CA LEU A 311 -25.99 -18.23 8.59
C LEU A 311 -26.61 -19.63 8.48
N LYS A 312 -27.18 -20.14 9.59
CA LYS A 312 -27.87 -21.44 9.61
C LYS A 312 -28.96 -21.53 8.54
N ARG A 313 -29.71 -20.44 8.34
CA ARG A 313 -30.81 -20.40 7.38
C ARG A 313 -30.32 -20.44 5.92
N LEU A 314 -29.30 -19.67 5.58
CA LEU A 314 -28.67 -19.71 4.26
C LEU A 314 -28.11 -21.10 3.96
N LEU A 315 -27.35 -21.68 4.90
CA LEU A 315 -26.77 -23.01 4.73
C LEU A 315 -27.83 -24.11 4.60
N THR A 316 -28.93 -24.00 5.33
CA THR A 316 -30.05 -24.95 5.21
C THR A 316 -30.70 -24.87 3.83
N MET A 317 -30.89 -23.65 3.29
CA MET A 317 -31.41 -23.43 1.95
C MET A 317 -30.46 -23.99 0.89
N PHE A 318 -29.17 -23.67 0.93
CA PHE A 318 -28.21 -24.18 -0.05
C PHE A 318 -28.10 -25.71 -0.01
N LYS A 319 -28.09 -26.29 1.20
CA LYS A 319 -28.10 -27.74 1.37
C LYS A 319 -29.36 -28.40 0.81
N SER A 320 -30.55 -27.83 1.03
CA SER A 320 -31.80 -28.40 0.51
C SER A 320 -31.91 -28.33 -1.01
N LEU A 321 -31.22 -27.37 -1.62
CA LEU A 321 -31.14 -27.16 -3.07
C LEU A 321 -29.93 -27.86 -3.72
N ASN A 322 -29.08 -28.53 -2.93
CA ASN A 322 -27.81 -29.11 -3.40
C ASN A 322 -26.92 -28.09 -4.14
N ILE A 323 -26.89 -26.85 -3.65
CA ILE A 323 -26.08 -25.75 -4.18
C ILE A 323 -24.83 -25.63 -3.32
N SER A 324 -23.66 -25.67 -3.95
CA SER A 324 -22.38 -25.38 -3.30
C SER A 324 -22.20 -23.87 -3.10
N ALA A 325 -21.59 -23.49 -1.98
CA ALA A 325 -21.34 -22.09 -1.62
C ALA A 325 -19.96 -21.93 -0.96
N THR A 326 -19.39 -20.73 -1.06
CA THR A 326 -18.16 -20.33 -0.38
C THR A 326 -18.51 -19.40 0.76
N ALA A 327 -18.14 -19.76 1.99
CA ALA A 327 -18.28 -18.89 3.15
C ALA A 327 -16.95 -18.17 3.40
N VAL A 328 -16.91 -16.85 3.22
CA VAL A 328 -15.74 -16.03 3.55
C VAL A 328 -15.90 -15.50 4.98
N ILE A 329 -14.94 -15.84 5.84
CA ILE A 329 -15.13 -15.77 7.30
C ILE A 329 -14.09 -14.86 7.94
N ASN A 330 -14.57 -13.89 8.74
CA ASN A 330 -13.70 -13.17 9.67
C ASN A 330 -13.21 -14.14 10.75
N SER A 331 -11.90 -14.18 11.03
CA SER A 331 -11.35 -15.14 12.00
C SER A 331 -11.81 -14.89 13.44
N GLU A 332 -12.25 -13.67 13.79
CA GLU A 332 -12.91 -13.42 15.08
C GLU A 332 -14.31 -14.06 15.18
N ALA A 333 -15.01 -14.29 14.06
CA ALA A 333 -16.35 -14.87 14.07
C ALA A 333 -16.38 -16.31 14.60
N VAL A 334 -15.30 -17.07 14.39
CA VAL A 334 -15.21 -18.49 14.81
C VAL A 334 -14.88 -18.65 16.29
N GLN A 335 -14.69 -17.55 17.02
CA GLN A 335 -14.59 -17.55 18.48
C GLN A 335 -15.95 -17.83 19.13
N ASP A 336 -17.07 -17.53 18.44
CA ASP A 336 -18.40 -17.99 18.86
C ASP A 336 -18.57 -19.48 18.46
N PRO A 337 -18.72 -20.39 19.45
CA PRO A 337 -18.95 -21.81 19.18
C PRO A 337 -20.13 -22.06 18.26
N LYS A 338 -21.21 -21.26 18.34
CA LYS A 338 -22.39 -21.45 17.49
C LYS A 338 -22.06 -21.24 16.02
N VAL A 339 -21.30 -20.20 15.71
CA VAL A 339 -20.87 -19.90 14.33
C VAL A 339 -19.92 -20.98 13.85
N ARG A 340 -18.89 -21.30 14.65
CA ARG A 340 -17.91 -22.34 14.32
C ARG A 340 -18.54 -23.70 14.06
N ASP A 341 -19.44 -24.14 14.94
CA ASP A 341 -20.04 -25.47 14.86
C ASP A 341 -21.01 -25.58 13.66
N ILE A 342 -21.72 -24.50 13.32
CA ILE A 342 -22.53 -24.42 12.09
C ILE A 342 -21.63 -24.57 10.85
N LEU A 343 -20.50 -23.86 10.80
CA LEU A 343 -19.58 -23.90 9.66
C LEU A 343 -18.92 -25.27 9.49
N LYS A 344 -18.52 -25.93 10.60
CA LYS A 344 -17.89 -27.26 10.59
C LYS A 344 -18.72 -28.33 9.88
N ILE A 345 -20.04 -28.27 9.98
CA ILE A 345 -20.95 -29.27 9.38
C ILE A 345 -21.64 -28.76 8.11
N SER A 346 -21.23 -27.59 7.61
CA SER A 346 -21.91 -26.91 6.50
C SER A 346 -21.67 -27.57 5.14
N GLY A 347 -20.50 -28.17 4.93
CA GLY A 347 -20.04 -28.65 3.62
C GLY A 347 -19.74 -27.53 2.62
N CYS A 348 -19.73 -26.27 3.05
CA CYS A 348 -19.31 -25.14 2.22
C CYS A 348 -17.78 -25.05 2.15
N GLU A 349 -17.25 -24.44 1.10
CA GLU A 349 -15.86 -24.00 1.10
C GLU A 349 -15.68 -22.91 2.17
N LEU A 350 -14.61 -23.01 2.98
CA LEU A 350 -14.27 -22.04 4.00
C LEU A 350 -13.15 -21.12 3.50
N GLY A 351 -13.53 -19.92 3.07
CA GLY A 351 -12.65 -18.83 2.67
C GLY A 351 -12.30 -17.90 3.83
N ALA A 352 -11.22 -17.14 3.69
CA ALA A 352 -10.76 -16.17 4.66
C ALA A 352 -11.21 -14.75 4.31
N HIS A 353 -11.60 -14.00 5.32
CA HIS A 353 -12.04 -12.61 5.17
C HIS A 353 -11.37 -11.69 6.20
N GLY A 354 -10.07 -11.82 6.45
CA GLY A 354 -9.38 -11.03 7.49
C GLY A 354 -9.85 -11.31 8.93
N ILE A 355 -9.44 -10.45 9.86
CA ILE A 355 -9.69 -10.67 11.29
C ILE A 355 -11.11 -10.23 11.68
N ASN A 356 -11.51 -9.02 11.26
CA ASN A 356 -12.84 -8.43 11.43
C ASN A 356 -13.07 -7.35 10.35
N ASN A 357 -14.31 -6.86 10.21
CA ASN A 357 -14.66 -5.81 9.25
C ASN A 357 -14.68 -4.39 9.84
N SER A 358 -14.06 -4.19 11.02
CA SER A 358 -13.89 -2.86 11.62
C SER A 358 -12.54 -2.21 11.31
N GLN A 359 -11.53 -3.00 10.92
CA GLN A 359 -10.21 -2.50 10.53
C GLN A 359 -9.84 -3.03 9.14
N GLY A 360 -10.00 -2.20 8.11
CA GLY A 360 -9.56 -2.53 6.75
C GLY A 360 -8.05 -2.38 6.55
N ASN A 361 -7.52 -3.01 5.49
CA ASN A 361 -6.10 -3.01 5.13
C ASN A 361 -5.60 -1.67 4.58
N ALA A 362 -6.48 -0.79 4.10
CA ALA A 362 -6.14 0.45 3.39
C ALA A 362 -5.15 1.41 4.11
N LYS A 363 -5.00 1.29 5.43
CA LYS A 363 -4.08 2.12 6.24
C LYS A 363 -2.91 1.35 6.81
N MET A 364 -2.78 0.07 6.48
CA MET A 364 -1.75 -0.82 6.99
C MET A 364 -0.45 -0.69 6.19
N ASN A 365 0.67 -0.74 6.90
CA ASN A 365 1.96 -1.01 6.29
C ASN A 365 2.09 -2.50 5.91
N ARG A 366 3.15 -2.86 5.18
CA ARG A 366 3.35 -4.23 4.68
C ARG A 366 3.41 -5.28 5.80
N SER A 367 4.07 -4.96 6.92
CA SER A 367 4.21 -5.90 8.03
C SER A 367 2.88 -6.14 8.73
N GLU A 368 2.09 -5.09 8.93
CA GLU A 368 0.75 -5.19 9.51
C GLU A 368 -0.16 -6.05 8.64
N GLU A 369 -0.18 -5.80 7.33
CA GLU A 369 -0.98 -6.58 6.39
C GLU A 369 -0.57 -8.06 6.35
N LEU A 370 0.75 -8.35 6.31
CA LEU A 370 1.26 -9.73 6.43
C LEU A 370 0.82 -10.41 7.74
N SER A 371 0.86 -9.68 8.85
CA SER A 371 0.39 -10.19 10.14
C SER A 371 -1.11 -10.49 10.13
N VAL A 372 -1.93 -9.66 9.46
CA VAL A 372 -3.37 -9.91 9.32
C VAL A 372 -3.64 -11.19 8.53
N PHE A 373 -2.99 -11.38 7.37
CA PHE A 373 -3.11 -12.62 6.59
C PHE A 373 -2.70 -13.84 7.40
N LYS A 374 -1.51 -13.78 8.03
CA LYS A 374 -1.01 -14.88 8.85
C LYS A 374 -1.96 -15.23 9.98
N ASN A 375 -2.37 -14.25 10.78
CA ASN A 375 -3.21 -14.47 11.96
C ASN A 375 -4.59 -15.00 11.57
N CYS A 376 -5.21 -14.40 10.54
CA CYS A 376 -6.51 -14.84 10.05
C CYS A 376 -6.45 -16.30 9.58
N LEU A 377 -5.48 -16.63 8.70
CA LEU A 377 -5.36 -17.97 8.14
C LEU A 377 -5.00 -19.02 9.19
N ASP A 378 -4.11 -18.71 10.13
CA ASP A 378 -3.74 -19.65 11.20
C ASP A 378 -4.91 -19.91 12.16
N GLN A 379 -5.70 -18.89 12.49
CA GLN A 379 -6.89 -19.05 13.32
C GLN A 379 -7.96 -19.89 12.63
N LEU A 380 -8.19 -19.66 11.33
CA LEU A 380 -9.14 -20.45 10.55
C LEU A 380 -8.67 -21.90 10.37
N THR A 381 -7.38 -22.13 10.07
CA THR A 381 -6.80 -23.48 10.04
C THR A 381 -6.96 -24.19 11.37
N SER A 382 -6.69 -23.51 12.48
CA SER A 382 -6.87 -24.11 13.81
C SER A 382 -8.33 -24.41 14.15
N ALA A 383 -9.29 -23.68 13.57
CA ALA A 383 -10.71 -23.88 13.84
C ALA A 383 -11.31 -25.03 13.02
N PHE A 384 -10.79 -25.29 11.83
CA PHE A 384 -11.41 -26.17 10.82
C PHE A 384 -10.50 -27.26 10.26
N ASP A 385 -9.25 -27.35 10.71
CA ASP A 385 -8.24 -28.31 10.27
C ASP A 385 -7.88 -28.24 8.76
N GLU A 386 -8.35 -27.20 8.08
CA GLU A 386 -8.07 -26.92 6.67
C GLU A 386 -7.67 -25.45 6.51
N ARG A 387 -6.62 -25.19 5.72
CA ARG A 387 -6.16 -23.82 5.45
C ARG A 387 -6.94 -23.21 4.28
N PRO A 388 -7.63 -22.06 4.48
CA PRO A 388 -8.34 -21.40 3.40
C PRO A 388 -7.41 -21.05 2.23
N ILE A 389 -7.88 -21.31 1.01
CA ILE A 389 -7.19 -20.91 -0.23
C ILE A 389 -7.87 -19.74 -0.95
N THR A 390 -9.07 -19.35 -0.50
CA THR A 390 -9.84 -18.24 -1.06
C THR A 390 -9.81 -17.06 -0.09
N TRP A 391 -9.62 -15.86 -0.63
CA TRP A 391 -9.54 -14.62 0.15
C TRP A 391 -10.45 -13.54 -0.42
N LEU A 392 -11.14 -12.85 0.48
CA LEU A 392 -11.77 -11.55 0.24
C LEU A 392 -11.25 -10.57 1.28
N THR A 393 -10.84 -9.37 0.89
CA THR A 393 -10.31 -8.37 1.82
C THR A 393 -11.46 -7.65 2.53
N PRO A 394 -11.43 -7.53 3.88
CA PRO A 394 -12.41 -6.77 4.66
C PRO A 394 -12.79 -5.43 4.05
N GLY A 395 -14.08 -5.24 3.77
CA GLY A 395 -14.62 -3.98 3.25
C GLY A 395 -13.99 -3.48 1.96
N PHE A 396 -13.49 -4.37 1.08
CA PHE A 396 -12.79 -4.00 -0.17
C PHE A 396 -11.62 -3.03 0.06
N SER A 397 -11.00 -3.09 1.24
CA SER A 397 -9.94 -2.17 1.65
C SER A 397 -8.55 -2.57 1.10
N VAL A 398 -8.54 -3.07 -0.13
CA VAL A 398 -7.39 -3.58 -0.87
C VAL A 398 -6.32 -2.48 -1.00
N THR A 399 -5.08 -2.84 -0.68
CA THR A 399 -3.90 -2.00 -0.91
C THR A 399 -3.20 -2.44 -2.19
N LYS A 400 -2.26 -1.63 -2.70
CA LYS A 400 -1.42 -2.04 -3.83
C LYS A 400 -0.58 -3.29 -3.55
N ARG A 401 -0.44 -3.72 -2.30
CA ARG A 401 0.35 -4.90 -1.90
C ARG A 401 -0.51 -6.12 -1.62
N THR A 402 -1.82 -5.96 -1.44
CA THR A 402 -2.71 -7.05 -1.01
C THR A 402 -2.62 -8.27 -1.92
N PRO A 403 -2.67 -8.16 -3.26
CA PRO A 403 -2.62 -9.35 -4.11
C PRO A 403 -1.26 -10.07 -4.03
N GLU A 404 -0.15 -9.33 -3.98
CA GLU A 404 1.18 -9.92 -3.75
C GLU A 404 1.23 -10.67 -2.41
N ILE A 405 0.77 -10.04 -1.32
CA ILE A 405 0.75 -10.62 0.02
C ILE A 405 -0.16 -11.85 0.09
N ALA A 406 -1.32 -11.82 -0.55
CA ALA A 406 -2.24 -12.95 -0.63
C ALA A 406 -1.56 -14.15 -1.30
N ALA A 407 -0.89 -13.95 -2.45
CA ALA A 407 -0.16 -15.02 -3.13
C ALA A 407 0.93 -15.63 -2.23
N LEU A 408 1.74 -14.77 -1.60
CA LEU A 408 2.80 -15.20 -0.68
C LEU A 408 2.25 -15.96 0.55
N SER A 409 1.00 -15.67 0.94
CA SER A 409 0.32 -16.31 2.07
C SER A 409 -0.33 -17.66 1.72
N GLY A 410 -0.22 -18.08 0.45
CA GLY A 410 -0.74 -19.35 -0.06
C GLY A 410 -2.15 -19.27 -0.64
N ILE A 411 -2.74 -18.07 -0.76
CA ILE A 411 -4.05 -17.86 -1.38
C ILE A 411 -3.96 -18.21 -2.87
N LYS A 412 -4.96 -18.93 -3.35
CA LYS A 412 -5.13 -19.37 -4.74
C LYS A 412 -6.24 -18.62 -5.46
N VAL A 413 -7.25 -18.16 -4.73
CA VAL A 413 -8.39 -17.44 -5.29
C VAL A 413 -8.59 -16.13 -4.56
N LEU A 414 -8.69 -15.04 -5.32
CA LEU A 414 -8.95 -13.69 -4.81
C LEU A 414 -10.29 -13.19 -5.34
N LEU A 415 -11.09 -12.59 -4.46
CA LEU A 415 -12.44 -12.09 -4.75
C LEU A 415 -12.53 -10.55 -4.67
N ASP A 416 -11.39 -9.85 -4.72
CA ASP A 416 -11.30 -8.43 -4.35
C ASP A 416 -11.65 -7.44 -5.47
N PHE A 417 -11.68 -7.91 -6.72
CA PHE A 417 -11.86 -7.07 -7.89
C PHE A 417 -13.26 -7.24 -8.49
N VAL A 418 -13.80 -6.21 -9.13
CA VAL A 418 -15.22 -6.10 -9.51
C VAL A 418 -15.41 -5.65 -10.97
N ASP A 419 -14.41 -5.94 -11.79
CA ASP A 419 -14.11 -5.28 -13.06
C ASP A 419 -14.31 -6.17 -14.30
N ASP A 420 -14.84 -7.39 -14.13
CA ASP A 420 -15.10 -8.30 -15.25
C ASP A 420 -16.17 -9.35 -14.91
N ASP A 421 -16.64 -10.07 -15.94
CA ASP A 421 -17.51 -11.25 -15.84
C ASP A 421 -16.77 -12.56 -16.18
N THR A 422 -15.52 -12.47 -16.63
CA THR A 422 -14.66 -13.61 -16.94
C THR A 422 -13.52 -13.69 -15.92
N PRO A 423 -13.18 -14.90 -15.39
CA PRO A 423 -12.06 -15.05 -14.49
C PRO A 423 -10.72 -14.74 -15.18
N TYR A 424 -9.75 -14.23 -14.43
CA TYR A 424 -8.42 -13.93 -14.94
C TYR A 424 -7.33 -14.26 -13.92
N ILE A 425 -6.10 -14.43 -14.40
CA ILE A 425 -4.94 -14.69 -13.55
C ILE A 425 -4.30 -13.36 -13.17
N LEU A 426 -3.98 -13.21 -11.89
CA LEU A 426 -3.06 -12.18 -11.42
C LEU A 426 -1.68 -12.79 -11.21
N GLN A 427 -0.68 -12.25 -11.89
CA GLN A 427 0.70 -12.70 -11.84
C GLN A 427 1.63 -11.55 -11.47
N HIS A 428 2.63 -11.82 -10.64
CA HIS A 428 3.68 -10.83 -10.34
C HIS A 428 4.77 -10.86 -11.43
N SER A 429 5.24 -9.69 -11.86
CA SER A 429 6.25 -9.53 -12.92
C SER A 429 7.63 -10.09 -12.56
N GLU A 430 7.97 -10.10 -11.27
CA GLU A 430 9.28 -10.57 -10.78
C GLU A 430 9.24 -11.92 -10.06
N TYR A 431 8.05 -12.42 -9.70
CA TYR A 431 7.90 -13.59 -8.84
C TYR A 431 6.91 -14.58 -9.46
N ASP A 432 7.41 -15.54 -10.24
CA ASP A 432 6.56 -16.52 -10.93
C ASP A 432 5.69 -17.38 -10.01
N LYS A 433 6.09 -17.53 -8.74
CA LYS A 433 5.30 -18.24 -7.72
C LYS A 433 4.13 -17.41 -7.21
N CYS A 434 4.13 -16.10 -7.45
CA CYS A 434 3.05 -15.20 -7.07
C CYS A 434 2.02 -15.13 -8.21
N LYS A 435 1.28 -16.23 -8.38
CA LYS A 435 0.15 -16.37 -9.32
C LYS A 435 -1.09 -16.78 -8.56
N MET A 436 -2.23 -16.19 -8.88
CA MET A 436 -3.53 -16.56 -8.32
C MET A 436 -4.64 -16.34 -9.33
N LEU A 437 -5.75 -17.05 -9.14
CA LEU A 437 -6.99 -16.80 -9.86
C LEU A 437 -7.71 -15.62 -9.21
N CYS A 438 -8.13 -14.67 -10.02
CA CYS A 438 -9.14 -13.69 -9.61
C CYS A 438 -10.49 -14.15 -10.15
N LEU A 439 -11.46 -14.26 -9.24
CA LEU A 439 -12.86 -14.42 -9.59
C LEU A 439 -13.54 -13.09 -9.28
N PRO A 440 -13.89 -12.29 -10.31
CA PRO A 440 -14.51 -11.00 -10.09
C PRO A 440 -15.75 -11.10 -9.21
N TYR A 441 -15.82 -10.20 -8.24
CA TYR A 441 -16.92 -10.07 -7.32
C TYR A 441 -17.96 -9.10 -7.86
N CYS A 442 -19.24 -9.37 -7.64
CA CYS A 442 -20.30 -8.53 -8.20
C CYS A 442 -20.90 -7.63 -7.11
N LEU A 443 -20.58 -6.33 -7.18
CA LEU A 443 -21.21 -5.32 -6.31
C LEU A 443 -22.63 -4.97 -6.75
N GLU A 444 -23.01 -5.20 -8.00
CA GLU A 444 -24.38 -4.95 -8.48
C GLU A 444 -25.38 -5.98 -7.96
N THR A 445 -24.98 -7.23 -7.75
CA THR A 445 -25.83 -8.29 -7.16
C THR A 445 -25.60 -8.48 -5.66
N ASN A 446 -24.79 -7.63 -5.02
CA ASN A 446 -24.51 -7.69 -3.59
C ASN A 446 -25.69 -7.17 -2.75
N ASP A 447 -26.02 -7.85 -1.66
CA ASP A 447 -27.15 -7.44 -0.80
C ASP A 447 -26.91 -6.11 -0.04
N PHE A 448 -25.68 -5.67 0.20
CA PHE A 448 -25.43 -4.31 0.72
C PHE A 448 -25.81 -3.25 -0.32
N SER A 449 -25.45 -3.46 -1.58
CA SER A 449 -25.78 -2.53 -2.66
C SER A 449 -27.28 -2.50 -2.91
N LEU A 450 -27.89 -3.67 -3.11
CA LEU A 450 -29.30 -3.75 -3.48
C LEU A 450 -30.22 -3.46 -2.30
N VAL A 451 -29.96 -4.06 -1.13
CA VAL A 451 -30.89 -3.99 0.00
C VAL A 451 -30.61 -2.79 0.90
N LEU A 452 -29.37 -2.59 1.34
CA LEU A 452 -29.07 -1.52 2.31
C LEU A 452 -28.95 -0.14 1.65
N THR A 453 -28.40 -0.08 0.44
CA THR A 453 -28.16 1.19 -0.26
C THR A 453 -29.33 1.57 -1.17
N LYS A 454 -29.79 0.65 -2.03
CA LYS A 454 -30.90 0.89 -2.97
C LYS A 454 -32.29 0.57 -2.38
N ASN A 455 -32.37 0.03 -1.16
CA ASN A 455 -33.63 -0.29 -0.45
C ASN A 455 -34.55 -1.28 -1.20
N TYR A 456 -33.98 -2.25 -1.93
CA TYR A 456 -34.77 -3.28 -2.58
C TYR A 456 -35.45 -4.19 -1.56
N ASP A 457 -36.71 -4.54 -1.83
CA ASP A 457 -37.41 -5.60 -1.11
C ASP A 457 -36.86 -6.99 -1.48
N SER A 458 -37.37 -8.03 -0.82
CA SER A 458 -36.89 -9.41 -1.01
C SER A 458 -37.10 -9.91 -2.44
N GLN A 459 -38.19 -9.52 -3.10
CA GLN A 459 -38.54 -9.94 -4.45
C GLN A 459 -37.68 -9.22 -5.47
N GLN A 460 -37.50 -7.90 -5.33
CA GLN A 460 -36.62 -7.11 -6.18
C GLN A 460 -35.17 -7.60 -6.10
N TYR A 461 -34.69 -7.90 -4.89
CA TYR A 461 -33.35 -8.46 -4.69
C TYR A 461 -33.17 -9.80 -5.42
N ALA A 462 -34.11 -10.75 -5.21
CA ALA A 462 -34.04 -12.05 -5.86
C ALA A 462 -34.16 -11.95 -7.39
N GLN A 463 -35.09 -11.14 -7.90
CA GLN A 463 -35.29 -10.93 -9.33
C GLN A 463 -34.05 -10.33 -10.00
N THR A 464 -33.38 -9.36 -9.34
CA THR A 464 -32.17 -8.73 -9.88
C THR A 464 -31.04 -9.75 -10.05
N ILE A 465 -30.87 -10.68 -9.10
CA ILE A 465 -29.90 -11.77 -9.22
C ILE A 465 -30.25 -12.67 -10.41
N GLU A 466 -31.53 -13.07 -10.53
CA GLU A 466 -31.99 -13.92 -11.64
C GLU A 466 -31.75 -13.26 -13.00
N ASP A 467 -32.15 -12.01 -13.15
CA ASP A 467 -32.02 -11.25 -14.40
C ASP A 467 -30.55 -11.08 -14.79
N HIS A 468 -29.68 -10.77 -13.82
CA HIS A 468 -28.24 -10.64 -14.04
C HIS A 468 -27.63 -11.95 -14.56
N ILE A 469 -27.90 -13.08 -13.89
CA ILE A 469 -27.38 -14.39 -14.30
C ILE A 469 -27.91 -14.78 -15.68
N ARG A 470 -29.21 -14.58 -15.94
CA ARG A 470 -29.82 -14.88 -17.25
C ARG A 470 -29.25 -14.02 -18.36
N GLN A 471 -28.85 -12.79 -18.06
CA GLN A 471 -28.18 -11.94 -19.04
C GLN A 471 -26.77 -12.46 -19.35
N LEU A 472 -25.99 -12.84 -18.34
CA LEU A 472 -24.66 -13.45 -18.55
C LEU A 472 -24.73 -14.69 -19.44
N VAL A 473 -25.76 -15.53 -19.30
CA VAL A 473 -25.96 -16.71 -20.16
C VAL A 473 -26.02 -16.33 -21.64
N LYS A 474 -26.66 -15.20 -21.98
CA LYS A 474 -26.80 -14.71 -23.36
C LYS A 474 -25.50 -14.14 -23.94
N GLU A 475 -24.51 -13.83 -23.10
CA GLU A 475 -23.27 -13.13 -23.49
C GLU A 475 -22.04 -14.06 -23.55
N THR A 476 -22.28 -15.36 -23.47
CA THR A 476 -21.25 -16.41 -23.41
C THR A 476 -20.66 -16.80 -24.76
N ASP A 477 -21.10 -16.18 -25.85
CA ASP A 477 -20.45 -16.28 -27.17
C ASP A 477 -18.97 -15.87 -27.10
N THR A 478 -18.62 -15.04 -26.11
CA THR A 478 -17.26 -14.57 -25.84
C THR A 478 -16.44 -15.48 -24.89
N GLY A 479 -17.03 -16.55 -24.38
CA GLY A 479 -16.44 -17.47 -23.41
C GLY A 479 -17.31 -17.66 -22.18
N GLU A 480 -16.93 -18.61 -21.34
CA GLU A 480 -17.61 -18.86 -20.05
C GLU A 480 -17.50 -17.65 -19.11
N LYS A 481 -18.55 -17.47 -18.30
CA LYS A 481 -18.67 -16.36 -17.34
C LYS A 481 -18.71 -16.88 -15.91
N VAL A 482 -18.38 -16.00 -14.98
CA VAL A 482 -18.48 -16.25 -13.53
C VAL A 482 -19.22 -15.09 -12.88
N VAL A 483 -19.97 -15.37 -11.82
CA VAL A 483 -20.54 -14.33 -10.97
C VAL A 483 -20.49 -14.75 -9.51
N CYS A 484 -19.81 -13.93 -8.69
CA CYS A 484 -19.85 -14.08 -7.24
C CYS A 484 -21.03 -13.30 -6.65
N LEU A 485 -21.93 -14.01 -5.97
CA LEU A 485 -23.11 -13.43 -5.33
C LEU A 485 -22.81 -13.13 -3.86
N GLY A 486 -22.56 -11.87 -3.53
CA GLY A 486 -22.28 -11.44 -2.17
C GLY A 486 -23.53 -11.43 -1.27
N MET A 487 -23.55 -12.31 -0.27
CA MET A 487 -24.67 -12.54 0.64
C MET A 487 -24.21 -12.46 2.10
N HIS A 488 -24.67 -11.46 2.85
CA HIS A 488 -24.30 -11.29 4.24
C HIS A 488 -25.28 -12.01 5.17
N THR A 489 -24.76 -12.68 6.20
CA THR A 489 -25.58 -13.49 7.12
C THR A 489 -26.73 -12.70 7.76
N PHE A 490 -26.54 -11.42 8.05
CA PHE A 490 -27.54 -10.53 8.65
C PHE A 490 -28.44 -9.80 7.63
N VAL A 491 -28.08 -9.77 6.35
CA VAL A 491 -28.91 -9.18 5.29
C VAL A 491 -29.66 -10.28 4.54
N ALA A 492 -29.01 -11.02 3.64
CA ALA A 492 -29.61 -12.12 2.88
C ALA A 492 -30.16 -13.25 3.77
N GLY A 493 -29.57 -13.49 4.94
CA GLY A 493 -29.98 -14.57 5.85
C GLY A 493 -31.27 -14.33 6.63
N THR A 494 -31.93 -13.17 6.46
CA THR A 494 -33.22 -12.91 7.14
C THR A 494 -34.35 -13.76 6.56
N PRO A 495 -35.42 -14.08 7.33
CA PRO A 495 -36.45 -15.02 6.90
C PRO A 495 -37.10 -14.68 5.55
N ALA A 496 -37.51 -13.42 5.36
CA ALA A 496 -38.18 -12.99 4.13
C ALA A 496 -37.27 -13.07 2.89
N ARG A 497 -35.97 -12.76 3.05
CA ARG A 497 -35.00 -12.80 1.96
C ARG A 497 -34.64 -14.22 1.59
N VAL A 498 -34.40 -15.10 2.56
CA VAL A 498 -34.17 -16.52 2.26
C VAL A 498 -35.37 -17.13 1.53
N TYR A 499 -36.60 -16.81 1.93
CA TYR A 499 -37.79 -17.31 1.24
C TYR A 499 -37.85 -16.90 -0.24
N ALA A 500 -37.52 -15.64 -0.55
CA ALA A 500 -37.48 -15.16 -1.94
C ALA A 500 -36.30 -15.77 -2.73
N LEU A 501 -35.12 -15.82 -2.11
CA LEU A 501 -33.92 -16.42 -2.69
C LEU A 501 -34.11 -17.90 -3.01
N GLU A 502 -34.74 -18.68 -2.13
CA GLU A 502 -34.99 -20.11 -2.36
C GLU A 502 -35.85 -20.32 -3.61
N LYS A 503 -36.88 -19.48 -3.81
CA LYS A 503 -37.71 -19.54 -5.02
C LYS A 503 -36.89 -19.23 -6.28
N MET A 504 -36.07 -18.18 -6.23
CA MET A 504 -35.22 -17.79 -7.35
C MET A 504 -34.18 -18.88 -7.68
N PHE A 505 -33.47 -19.43 -6.69
CA PHE A 505 -32.51 -20.50 -6.93
C PHE A 505 -33.17 -21.75 -7.50
N LYS A 506 -34.39 -22.10 -7.06
CA LYS A 506 -35.18 -23.18 -7.68
C LYS A 506 -35.44 -22.93 -9.17
N GLN A 507 -35.68 -21.68 -9.59
CA GLN A 507 -35.84 -21.34 -11.01
C GLN A 507 -34.53 -21.43 -11.78
N LEU A 508 -33.43 -20.95 -11.19
CA LEU A 508 -32.10 -21.03 -11.81
C LEU A 508 -31.62 -22.48 -11.98
N LEU A 509 -31.94 -23.37 -11.05
CA LEU A 509 -31.61 -24.80 -11.14
C LEU A 509 -32.28 -25.52 -12.32
N LEU A 510 -33.31 -24.93 -12.95
CA LEU A 510 -33.93 -25.45 -14.17
C LEU A 510 -33.15 -25.07 -15.44
N CYS A 511 -32.11 -24.23 -15.33
CA CYS A 511 -31.31 -23.77 -16.45
C CYS A 511 -30.05 -24.63 -16.60
N GLU A 512 -30.01 -25.45 -17.65
CA GLU A 512 -28.90 -26.38 -17.94
C GLU A 512 -27.58 -25.66 -18.30
N ASP A 513 -27.65 -24.38 -18.66
CA ASP A 513 -26.49 -23.55 -18.99
C ASP A 513 -25.70 -23.07 -17.75
N LEU A 514 -26.21 -23.31 -16.53
CA LEU A 514 -25.64 -22.84 -15.27
C LEU A 514 -24.96 -23.96 -14.48
N CYS A 515 -23.87 -23.62 -13.81
CA CYS A 515 -23.25 -24.45 -12.78
C CYS A 515 -23.10 -23.66 -11.48
N PHE A 516 -23.62 -24.19 -10.37
CA PHE A 516 -23.34 -23.68 -9.04
C PHE A 516 -22.07 -24.34 -8.51
N ALA A 517 -21.11 -23.52 -8.10
CA ALA A 517 -19.81 -24.01 -7.63
C ALA A 517 -19.26 -23.13 -6.50
N THR A 518 -18.35 -23.70 -5.71
CA THR A 518 -17.49 -22.92 -4.81
C THR A 518 -16.37 -22.25 -5.61
N ALA A 519 -15.77 -21.20 -5.05
CA ALA A 519 -14.59 -20.54 -5.61
C ALA A 519 -13.43 -21.54 -5.82
N SER A 520 -13.20 -22.45 -4.87
CA SER A 520 -12.20 -23.52 -5.00
C SER A 520 -12.51 -24.51 -6.12
N GLN A 521 -13.78 -24.87 -6.34
CA GLN A 521 -14.16 -25.75 -7.45
C GLN A 521 -13.90 -25.09 -8.80
N VAL A 522 -14.19 -23.78 -8.95
CA VAL A 522 -13.84 -23.03 -10.17
C VAL A 522 -12.33 -22.94 -10.35
N TYR A 523 -11.56 -22.75 -9.26
CA TYR A 523 -10.10 -22.84 -9.33
C TYR A 523 -9.61 -24.20 -9.82
N GLU A 524 -10.16 -25.30 -9.35
CA GLU A 524 -9.76 -26.64 -9.78
C GLU A 524 -10.03 -26.90 -11.27
N LEU A 525 -11.08 -26.30 -11.83
CA LEU A 525 -11.38 -26.33 -13.27
C LEU A 525 -10.33 -25.56 -14.09
N ILE A 526 -9.85 -24.43 -13.57
CA ILE A 526 -8.97 -23.49 -14.30
C ILE A 526 -7.47 -23.75 -14.02
N LYS A 527 -7.11 -24.47 -12.96
CA LYS A 527 -5.73 -24.56 -12.42
C LYS A 527 -4.67 -24.92 -13.45
N ASN A 528 -5.01 -25.73 -14.46
CA ASN A 528 -4.07 -26.12 -15.52
C ASN A 528 -3.63 -24.93 -16.37
N GLN A 529 -4.47 -23.93 -16.57
CA GLN A 529 -4.11 -22.69 -17.28
C GLN A 529 -3.28 -21.74 -16.40
N ILE A 530 -3.34 -21.90 -15.06
CA ILE A 530 -2.57 -21.10 -14.10
C ILE A 530 -1.13 -21.62 -13.99
N THR A 531 -0.96 -22.95 -13.97
CA THR A 531 0.34 -23.60 -13.81
C THR A 531 1.09 -23.80 -15.12
N SER A 532 0.40 -23.82 -16.26
CA SER A 532 1.01 -23.91 -17.59
C SER A 532 1.47 -22.52 -18.06
N SER A 533 2.60 -22.03 -17.54
CA SER A 533 3.41 -20.96 -18.16
C SER A 533 4.85 -21.05 -17.69
#